data_AF-A0A2J6IFB1-F1
#
_entry.id   AF-A0A2J6IFB1-F1
#
_cell.length_a   1.000
_cell.length_b   1.000
_cell.length_c   1.000
_cell.angle_alpha   90.00
_cell.angle_beta   90.00
_cell.angle_gamma   90.00
#
_symmetry.space_group_name_H-M   'P 1'
#
loop_
_entity.id
_entity.type
_entity.pdbx_description
1 polymer ?
#
loop_
_entity_poly.entity_id
_entity_poly.type
_entity_poly.pdbx_seq_one_letter_code
_entity_poly.pdbx_strand_id
1 'polypeptide(L)'
;MKIIIKQLFIILLLLSIIPANAQGLRTQGKKIVNQDGEEIILRGMGLGGWMLQEGYMMQSSEVADTQHEFRNRLIALMGEEKTNEFYDAWLANHVTRADIDSLADCGFNSIRLPMHYNLFTLPIEDEP
;
A
#
# COMPACT_ATOMS: atom_id res chain seq x y z
N MET A 1 -2.32 -43.65 18.61
CA MET A 1 -1.43 -42.47 18.66
C MET A 1 -0.41 -42.43 17.50
N LYS A 2 0.45 -43.44 17.31
CA LYS A 2 1.45 -43.46 16.20
C LYS A 2 0.85 -43.39 14.78
N ILE A 3 -0.28 -44.05 14.54
CA ILE A 3 -0.98 -44.04 13.23
C ILE A 3 -1.50 -42.64 12.89
N ILE A 4 -2.10 -41.96 13.87
CA ILE A 4 -2.61 -40.58 13.72
C ILE A 4 -1.46 -39.61 13.42
N ILE A 5 -0.33 -39.75 14.12
CA ILE A 5 0.88 -38.94 13.86
C ILE A 5 1.39 -39.16 12.43
N LYS A 6 1.41 -40.41 11.95
CA LYS A 6 1.85 -40.75 10.59
C LYS A 6 0.91 -40.20 9.52
N GLN A 7 -0.41 -40.23 9.76
CA GLN A 7 -1.41 -39.64 8.90
C GLN A 7 -1.28 -38.10 8.87
N LEU A 8 -1.08 -37.46 10.02
CA LEU A 8 -0.83 -36.02 10.12
C LEU A 8 0.41 -35.61 9.33
N PHE A 9 1.49 -36.41 9.44
CA PHE A 9 2.74 -36.16 8.73
C PHE A 9 2.57 -36.25 7.21
N ILE A 10 1.81 -37.24 6.72
CA ILE A 10 1.49 -37.38 5.29
C ILE A 10 0.63 -36.20 4.80
N ILE A 11 -0.35 -35.76 5.59
CA ILE A 11 -1.18 -34.59 5.26
C ILE A 11 -0.33 -33.32 5.19
N LEU A 12 0.59 -33.12 6.14
CA LEU A 12 1.52 -31.98 6.12
C LEU A 12 2.43 -32.00 4.89
N LEU A 13 2.92 -33.20 4.52
CA LEU A 13 3.75 -33.38 3.34
C LEU A 13 2.97 -33.07 2.06
N LEU A 14 1.71 -33.48 1.96
CA LEU A 14 0.84 -33.19 0.81
C LEU A 14 0.49 -31.69 0.71
N LEU A 15 0.28 -31.02 1.84
CA LEU A 15 0.03 -29.57 1.90
C LEU A 15 1.27 -28.75 1.47
N SER A 16 2.47 -29.30 1.60
CA SER A 16 3.72 -28.62 1.18
C SER A 16 3.93 -28.55 -0.35
N ILE A 17 3.10 -29.25 -1.12
CA ILE A 17 3.18 -29.31 -2.60
C ILE A 17 2.23 -28.28 -3.24
N ILE A 18 1.42 -27.58 -2.45
CA ILE A 18 0.52 -26.54 -2.98
C ILE A 18 1.40 -25.37 -3.45
N PRO A 19 1.43 -25.04 -4.76
CA PRO A 19 2.18 -23.90 -5.24
C PRO A 19 1.60 -22.63 -4.60
N ALA A 20 2.46 -21.88 -3.91
CA ALA A 20 2.09 -20.57 -3.38
C ALA A 20 1.86 -19.62 -4.56
N ASN A 21 0.60 -19.23 -4.78
CA ASN A 21 0.24 -18.23 -5.78
C ASN A 21 0.63 -16.83 -5.28
N ALA A 22 1.86 -16.39 -5.55
CA ALA A 22 2.21 -14.98 -5.57
C ALA A 22 1.68 -14.35 -6.87
N GLN A 23 1.47 -13.02 -6.88
CA GLN A 23 0.91 -12.22 -8.01
C GLN A 23 1.65 -12.34 -9.36
N GLY A 24 2.64 -13.21 -9.49
CA GLY A 24 2.83 -13.98 -10.73
C GLY A 24 3.53 -13.26 -11.87
N LEU A 25 3.92 -12.00 -11.68
CA LEU A 25 4.75 -11.28 -12.64
C LEU A 25 6.23 -11.66 -12.44
N ARG A 26 6.90 -11.98 -13.54
CA ARG A 26 8.36 -12.22 -13.58
C ARG A 26 8.96 -11.55 -14.80
N THR A 27 10.28 -11.39 -14.80
CA THR A 27 11.00 -10.96 -16.00
C THR A 27 11.29 -12.16 -16.90
N GLN A 28 11.14 -11.96 -18.21
CA GLN A 28 11.59 -12.88 -19.26
C GLN A 28 12.40 -12.06 -20.27
N GLY A 29 13.72 -12.04 -20.07
CA GLY A 29 14.61 -11.13 -20.80
C GLY A 29 14.27 -9.67 -20.48
N LYS A 30 13.79 -8.92 -21.49
CA LYS A 30 13.38 -7.51 -21.35
C LYS A 30 11.89 -7.32 -21.08
N LYS A 31 11.11 -8.40 -21.05
CA LYS A 31 9.65 -8.36 -20.88
C LYS A 31 9.26 -8.67 -19.46
N ILE A 32 8.16 -8.09 -18.99
CA ILE A 32 7.44 -8.57 -17.81
C ILE A 32 6.36 -9.53 -18.31
N VAL A 33 6.28 -10.72 -17.73
CA VAL A 33 5.30 -11.74 -18.10
C VAL A 33 4.53 -12.25 -16.90
N ASN A 34 3.28 -12.67 -17.09
CA ASN A 34 2.49 -13.34 -16.06
C ASN A 34 2.87 -14.83 -15.91
N GLN A 35 2.10 -15.58 -15.13
CA GLN A 35 2.35 -17.00 -14.89
C GLN A 35 2.24 -17.84 -16.18
N ASP A 36 1.33 -17.46 -17.07
CA ASP A 36 1.07 -18.10 -18.36
C ASP A 36 2.12 -17.73 -19.44
N GLY A 37 3.06 -16.82 -19.12
CA GLY A 37 4.10 -16.36 -20.04
C GLY A 37 3.64 -15.25 -20.99
N GLU A 38 2.44 -14.70 -20.77
CA GLU A 38 1.91 -13.58 -21.54
C GLU A 38 2.60 -12.28 -21.13
N GLU A 39 2.97 -11.45 -22.11
CA GLU A 39 3.60 -10.17 -21.86
C GLU A 39 2.61 -9.16 -21.25
N ILE A 40 3.00 -8.58 -20.13
CA ILE A 40 2.22 -7.57 -19.41
C ILE A 40 2.92 -6.22 -19.51
N ILE A 41 2.18 -5.22 -19.99
CA ILE A 41 2.57 -3.81 -19.92
C ILE A 41 1.86 -3.19 -18.72
N LEU A 42 2.63 -2.72 -17.75
CA LEU A 42 2.10 -2.03 -16.58
C LEU A 42 1.59 -0.64 -16.96
N ARG A 43 0.29 -0.45 -16.83
CA ARG A 43 -0.42 0.83 -16.93
C ARG A 43 -0.71 1.26 -15.51
N GLY A 44 0.19 2.09 -14.97
CA GLY A 44 0.21 2.45 -13.56
C GLY A 44 -0.48 3.77 -13.26
N MET A 45 -1.19 3.85 -12.13
CA MET A 45 -1.63 5.10 -11.52
C MET A 45 -0.89 5.34 -10.20
N GLY A 46 -0.42 6.56 -9.95
CA GLY A 46 0.12 6.98 -8.66
C GLY A 46 -0.97 7.59 -7.78
N LEU A 47 -1.11 7.13 -6.55
CA LEU A 47 -2.10 7.66 -5.60
C LEU A 47 -1.46 8.70 -4.67
N GLY A 48 -0.99 9.80 -5.26
CA GLY A 48 -0.42 10.93 -4.54
C GLY A 48 -1.41 11.56 -3.56
N GLY A 49 -0.93 12.09 -2.44
CA GLY A 49 -1.78 12.71 -1.41
C GLY A 49 -2.42 11.72 -0.43
N TRP A 50 -2.50 10.42 -0.73
CA TRP A 50 -3.15 9.45 0.16
C TRP A 50 -2.33 9.11 1.40
N MET A 51 -1.28 8.31 1.23
CA MET A 51 -0.40 7.83 2.31
C MET A 51 0.85 8.70 2.49
N LEU A 52 1.02 9.67 1.60
CA LEU A 52 2.04 10.71 1.64
C LEU A 52 1.44 11.98 1.07
N GLN A 53 1.37 13.03 1.89
CA GLN A 53 0.84 14.33 1.50
C GLN A 53 1.95 15.21 0.91
N GLU A 54 1.67 15.78 -0.26
CA GLU A 54 2.58 16.67 -1.00
C GLU A 54 1.92 18.04 -1.15
N GLY A 55 2.56 19.11 -0.67
CA GLY A 55 1.93 20.43 -0.56
C GLY A 55 1.39 20.99 -1.87
N TYR A 56 2.07 20.77 -2.99
CA TYR A 56 1.61 21.27 -4.29
C TYR A 56 0.32 20.58 -4.77
N MET A 57 0.12 19.29 -4.46
CA MET A 57 -1.11 18.56 -4.80
C MET A 57 -2.28 19.06 -3.94
N MET A 58 -2.00 19.41 -2.68
CA MET A 58 -3.00 19.94 -1.74
C MET A 58 -3.21 21.45 -1.85
N GLN A 59 -2.47 22.13 -2.74
CA GLN A 59 -2.43 23.59 -2.85
C GLN A 59 -2.08 24.28 -1.53
N SER A 60 -1.26 23.64 -0.71
CA SER A 60 -0.83 24.16 0.59
C SER A 60 0.59 24.70 0.59
N SER A 61 1.34 24.62 -0.52
CA SER A 61 2.78 24.98 -0.57
C SER A 61 3.13 26.38 -0.05
N GLU A 62 2.23 27.35 -0.13
CA GLU A 62 2.48 28.71 0.41
C GLU A 62 2.44 28.75 1.96
N VAL A 63 1.76 27.81 2.60
CA VAL A 63 1.53 27.78 4.06
C VAL A 63 2.17 26.58 4.77
N ALA A 64 2.28 25.46 4.06
CA ALA A 64 2.86 24.18 4.48
C ALA A 64 3.12 23.30 3.24
N ASP A 65 4.39 23.13 2.87
CA ASP A 65 4.77 22.39 1.66
C ASP A 65 5.00 20.91 1.94
N THR A 66 5.49 20.59 3.14
CA THR A 66 5.73 19.20 3.57
C THR A 66 4.57 18.66 4.42
N GLN A 67 4.37 17.34 4.42
CA GLN A 67 3.38 16.68 5.30
C GLN A 67 3.59 17.03 6.78
N HIS A 68 4.85 17.14 7.23
CA HIS A 68 5.16 17.49 8.62
C HIS A 68 4.74 18.93 8.95
N GLU A 69 5.05 19.89 8.07
CA GLU A 69 4.57 21.27 8.22
C GLU A 69 3.05 21.33 8.23
N PHE A 70 2.38 20.62 7.33
CA PHE A 70 0.92 20.59 7.23
C PHE A 70 0.30 20.06 8.52
N ARG A 71 0.81 18.94 9.02
CA ARG A 71 0.40 18.37 10.31
C ARG A 71 0.61 19.35 11.46
N ASN A 72 1.78 20.00 11.55
CA ASN A 72 2.06 20.96 12.62
C ASN A 72 1.12 22.16 12.58
N ARG A 73 0.77 22.65 11.38
CA ARG A 73 -0.23 23.73 11.22
C ARG A 73 -1.60 23.30 11.71
N LEU A 74 -2.03 22.08 11.40
CA LEU A 74 -3.29 21.53 11.92
C LEU A 74 -3.24 21.43 13.46
N ILE A 75 -2.17 20.90 14.04
CA ILE A 75 -2.02 20.81 15.51
C ILE A 75 -2.13 22.21 16.15
N ALA A 76 -1.46 23.21 15.58
CA ALA A 76 -1.52 24.58 16.07
C ALA A 76 -2.94 25.20 15.95
N LEU A 77 -3.71 24.79 14.94
CA LEU A 77 -5.05 25.32 14.67
C LEU A 77 -6.15 24.64 15.49
N MET A 78 -6.11 23.30 15.59
CA MET A 78 -7.22 22.50 16.12
C MET A 78 -6.83 21.53 17.25
N GLY A 79 -5.55 21.50 17.64
CA GLY A 79 -5.02 20.59 18.66
C GLY A 79 -4.69 19.19 18.12
N GLU A 80 -3.94 18.43 18.91
CA GLU A 80 -3.41 17.13 18.49
C GLU A 80 -4.52 16.07 18.28
N GLU A 81 -5.46 15.96 19.21
CA GLU A 81 -6.57 15.00 19.15
C GLU A 81 -7.36 15.10 17.85
N LYS A 82 -7.85 16.31 17.53
CA LYS A 82 -8.60 16.57 16.29
C LYS A 82 -7.74 16.43 15.04
N THR A 83 -6.44 16.69 15.13
CA THR A 83 -5.54 16.46 13.99
C THR A 83 -5.39 14.97 13.73
N ASN A 84 -5.32 14.13 14.76
CA ASN A 84 -5.28 12.68 14.60
C ASN A 84 -6.58 12.15 13.98
N GLU A 85 -7.75 12.62 14.44
CA GLU A 85 -9.05 12.30 13.83
C GLU A 85 -9.09 12.70 12.34
N PHE A 86 -8.53 13.87 11.98
CA PHE A 86 -8.43 14.30 10.59
C PHE A 86 -7.60 13.32 9.74
N TYR A 87 -6.45 12.85 10.24
CA TYR A 87 -5.59 11.92 9.51
C TYR A 87 -6.21 10.53 9.38
N ASP A 88 -6.89 10.04 10.41
CA ASP A 88 -7.65 8.79 10.35
C ASP A 88 -8.75 8.87 9.29
N ALA A 89 -9.51 9.98 9.28
CA ALA A 89 -10.54 10.22 8.27
C ALA A 89 -9.94 10.38 6.87
N TRP A 90 -8.79 11.05 6.73
CA TRP A 90 -8.10 11.21 5.45
C TRP A 90 -7.70 9.85 4.88
N LEU A 91 -7.00 9.01 5.65
CA LEU A 91 -6.57 7.69 5.19
C LEU A 91 -7.74 6.78 4.83
N ALA A 92 -8.86 6.87 5.58
CA ALA A 92 -10.05 6.06 5.32
C ALA A 92 -10.85 6.49 4.09
N ASN A 93 -10.76 7.76 3.66
CA ASN A 93 -11.67 8.32 2.66
C ASN A 93 -10.98 8.89 1.41
N HIS A 94 -9.68 9.18 1.43
CA HIS A 94 -8.99 9.79 0.28
C HIS A 94 -8.90 8.85 -0.92
N VAL A 95 -8.73 7.54 -0.68
CA VAL A 95 -8.84 6.49 -1.69
C VAL A 95 -9.71 5.39 -1.13
N THR A 96 -10.75 5.03 -1.87
CA THR A 96 -11.70 3.98 -1.51
C THR A 96 -11.72 2.89 -2.58
N ARG A 97 -12.47 1.80 -2.32
CA ARG A 97 -12.70 0.75 -3.32
C ARG A 97 -13.28 1.30 -4.63
N ALA A 98 -14.17 2.29 -4.56
CA ALA A 98 -14.80 2.86 -5.74
C ALA A 98 -13.79 3.52 -6.69
N ASP A 99 -12.75 4.16 -6.13
CA ASP A 99 -11.65 4.74 -6.91
C ASP A 99 -10.82 3.66 -7.60
N ILE A 100 -10.55 2.55 -6.89
CA ILE A 100 -9.81 1.40 -7.47
C ILE A 100 -10.59 0.74 -8.60
N ASP A 101 -11.90 0.53 -8.41
CA ASP A 101 -12.78 -0.04 -9.43
C ASP A 101 -12.82 0.88 -10.66
N SER A 102 -12.91 2.20 -10.46
CA SER A 102 -12.89 3.20 -11.54
C SER A 102 -11.56 3.19 -12.31
N LEU A 103 -10.42 3.05 -11.63
CA LEU A 103 -9.11 2.94 -12.28
C LEU A 103 -9.00 1.67 -13.12
N ALA A 104 -9.53 0.55 -12.63
CA ALA A 104 -9.57 -0.70 -13.38
C ALA A 104 -10.44 -0.56 -14.65
N ASP A 105 -11.61 0.05 -14.54
CA ASP A 105 -12.51 0.34 -15.67
C ASP A 105 -11.86 1.28 -16.70
N CYS A 106 -11.00 2.20 -16.25
CA CYS A 106 -10.20 3.06 -17.12
C CYS A 106 -9.00 2.35 -17.78
N GLY A 107 -8.79 1.05 -17.50
CA GLY A 107 -7.73 0.24 -18.09
C GLY A 107 -6.37 0.32 -17.39
N PHE A 108 -6.31 0.88 -16.17
CA PHE A 108 -5.13 0.74 -15.33
C PHE A 108 -5.05 -0.68 -14.76
N ASN A 109 -3.84 -1.23 -14.67
CA ASN A 109 -3.60 -2.60 -14.17
C ASN A 109 -2.53 -2.65 -13.07
N SER A 110 -2.05 -1.50 -12.62
CA SER A 110 -1.14 -1.38 -11.50
C SER A 110 -1.32 -0.05 -10.79
N ILE A 111 -0.93 -0.02 -9.51
CA ILE A 111 -0.99 1.17 -8.67
C ILE A 111 0.35 1.32 -7.97
N ARG A 112 0.88 2.54 -7.97
CA ARG A 112 2.05 2.92 -7.17
C ARG A 112 1.56 3.66 -5.93
N LEU A 113 1.87 3.10 -4.75
CA LEU A 113 1.55 3.70 -3.46
C LEU A 113 2.72 4.57 -2.95
N PRO A 114 2.54 5.89 -2.81
CA PRO A 114 3.51 6.74 -2.14
C PRO A 114 3.28 6.65 -0.63
N MET A 115 4.16 5.93 0.05
CA MET A 115 4.02 5.60 1.46
C MET A 115 5.02 6.41 2.30
N HIS A 116 4.54 7.04 3.38
CA HIS A 116 5.42 7.64 4.38
C HIS A 116 5.79 6.63 5.48
N TYR A 117 7.02 6.65 5.97
CA TYR A 117 7.54 5.65 6.93
C TYR A 117 6.77 5.64 8.26
N ASN A 118 6.33 6.81 8.73
CA ASN A 118 5.60 6.99 9.99
C ASN A 118 4.27 6.21 10.08
N LEU A 119 3.77 5.67 8.95
CA LEU A 119 2.60 4.80 8.94
C LEU A 119 2.92 3.36 9.37
N PHE A 120 4.21 3.00 9.41
CA PHE A 120 4.66 1.62 9.61
C PHE A 120 5.72 1.47 10.70
N THR A 121 6.52 2.51 10.94
CA THR A 121 7.61 2.48 11.92
C THR A 121 7.58 3.70 12.81
N LEU A 122 8.27 3.60 13.95
CA LEU A 122 8.52 4.74 14.82
C LEU A 122 9.41 5.77 14.12
N PRO A 123 9.42 7.03 14.57
CA PRO A 123 10.51 7.96 14.27
C PRO A 123 11.85 7.33 14.61
N ILE A 124 12.89 7.68 13.85
CA ILE A 124 14.23 7.07 14.00
C ILE A 124 14.83 7.31 15.39
N GLU A 125 14.44 8.40 16.04
CA GLU A 125 14.85 8.76 17.39
C GLU A 125 14.31 7.79 18.46
N ASP A 126 13.22 7.09 18.13
CA ASP A 126 12.50 6.17 19.02
C ASP A 126 12.67 4.70 18.57
N GLU A 127 13.45 4.42 17.52
CA GLU A 127 13.78 3.04 17.11
C GLU A 127 14.76 2.37 18.10
N PRO A 128 14.62 1.06 18.39
CA PRO A 128 15.40 0.33 19.41
C PRO A 128 16.87 0.07 19.03
#